data_AF-A0A4R4Q695-F1
#
_entry.id   AF-A0A4R4Q695-F1
#
_cell.length_a   1.000
_cell.length_b   1.000
_cell.length_c   1.000
_cell.angle_alpha   90.00
_cell.angle_beta   90.00
_cell.angle_gamma   90.00
#
_symmetry.space_group_name_H-M   'P 1'
#
loop_
_entity.id
_entity.type
_entity.pdbx_description
1 polymer ?
#
loop_
_entity_poly.entity_id
_entity_poly.type
_entity_poly.pdbx_seq_one_letter_code
_entity_poly.pdbx_strand_id
1 'polypeptide(L)'
;MRRPSRQTTLSLLAALAVAGVAGIATTAMAQPAEPRSPVVSATDVDGDALPDDWERNGYDANGDGIVDVDLPAMGASPDQKDLFVEVDHMAGFLGPIVAFDRAVQVYATAPVSNPNGSTGIRLHVDLGPAGGTKYNLGGGNEVPYAASLTTSQVYAAKATHQTAARAAVFHYFLYMDRYNNGCGGYAFGVPGDLAIVAMSPVCTNPTENTWTGVFIHEFGHLLGLHHGGADATNFKPNYLSVMNYAFSNRGVLRADGSSPYFGYQESALPPLSETSLSEPRGLGTPSADEWRTIYECPSGTQTTSGPAGQPIDWNCDGDTTDTAAQVDLNNDGQLTQLNSHADWYALRYGGGAVGDPVGTALRVVQRPGAP
;
A
#
# COMPACT_ATOMS: atom_id res chain seq x y z
N MET A 1 20.18 -15.80 59.46
CA MET A 1 19.99 -14.97 60.67
C MET A 1 19.03 -13.82 60.35
N ARG A 2 17.96 -13.71 61.15
CA ARG A 2 17.14 -12.52 61.47
C ARG A 2 16.39 -11.74 60.36
N ARG A 3 15.06 -11.89 60.34
CA ARG A 3 14.09 -10.76 60.29
C ARG A 3 14.07 -10.03 61.64
N PRO A 4 13.69 -8.73 61.74
CA PRO A 4 12.28 -8.27 61.95
C PRO A 4 11.93 -6.95 61.19
N SER A 5 10.73 -6.71 60.63
CA SER A 5 9.42 -6.29 61.20
C SER A 5 9.34 -4.91 61.90
N ARG A 6 8.49 -4.01 61.39
CA ARG A 6 7.60 -3.00 62.06
C ARG A 6 6.61 -2.54 60.97
N GLN A 7 5.32 -2.89 60.91
CA GLN A 7 4.16 -2.64 61.79
C GLN A 7 3.97 -1.16 62.21
N THR A 8 2.95 -0.54 61.62
CA THR A 8 1.99 0.32 62.33
C THR A 8 0.63 0.28 61.63
N THR A 9 -0.31 -0.40 62.27
CA THR A 9 -1.76 -0.33 62.08
C THR A 9 -2.32 0.90 62.78
N LEU A 10 -3.32 1.56 62.19
CA LEU A 10 -4.37 2.26 62.95
C LEU A 10 -5.73 1.80 62.43
N SER A 11 -6.57 1.36 63.36
CA SER A 11 -7.90 0.78 63.17
C SER A 11 -8.98 1.70 63.77
N LEU A 12 -10.25 1.33 63.52
CA LEU A 12 -11.54 1.78 64.11
C LEU A 12 -12.22 2.93 63.35
N LEU A 13 -13.54 2.96 63.09
CA LEU A 13 -14.68 2.13 63.49
C LEU A 13 -15.86 2.33 62.51
N ALA A 14 -16.81 1.40 62.56
CA ALA A 14 -18.00 1.26 61.72
C ALA A 14 -19.12 2.30 61.94
N ALA A 15 -19.99 2.46 60.93
CA ALA A 15 -21.42 2.72 61.13
C ALA A 15 -22.24 2.26 59.90
N LEU A 16 -23.18 1.36 60.14
CA LEU A 16 -24.25 0.94 59.25
C LEU A 16 -25.32 2.06 59.19
N ALA A 17 -25.76 2.45 58.00
CA ALA A 17 -27.03 3.17 57.85
C ALA A 17 -27.69 2.78 56.51
N VAL A 18 -28.78 2.04 56.62
CA VAL A 18 -29.75 1.79 55.55
C VAL A 18 -30.66 3.01 55.45
N ALA A 19 -30.74 3.62 54.28
CA ALA A 19 -31.83 4.52 53.91
C ALA A 19 -32.03 4.46 52.39
N GLY A 20 -33.11 3.80 51.97
CA GLY A 20 -33.60 3.91 50.60
C GLY A 20 -34.51 5.13 50.47
N VAL A 21 -34.37 5.90 49.39
CA VAL A 21 -35.41 6.79 48.87
C VAL A 21 -35.25 6.95 47.35
N ALA A 22 -36.35 6.62 46.65
CA ALA A 22 -36.87 7.10 45.36
C ALA A 22 -35.93 7.33 44.17
N GLY A 23 -36.16 6.54 43.11
CA GLY A 23 -35.76 6.87 41.76
C GLY A 23 -36.49 8.11 41.23
N ILE A 24 -35.73 8.98 40.57
CA ILE A 24 -36.27 10.04 39.71
C ILE A 24 -35.99 9.58 38.29
N ALA A 25 -37.04 9.15 37.60
CA ALA A 25 -36.99 8.90 36.17
C ALA A 25 -36.88 10.25 35.45
N THR A 26 -35.70 10.56 34.92
CA THR A 26 -35.58 11.60 33.89
C THR A 26 -36.07 11.00 32.58
N THR A 27 -37.29 11.36 32.19
CA THR A 27 -37.80 11.13 30.84
C THR A 27 -36.95 11.94 29.87
N ALA A 28 -35.94 11.31 29.28
CA ALA A 28 -35.32 11.81 28.07
C ALA A 28 -36.39 11.76 26.97
N MET A 29 -36.84 12.93 26.53
CA MET A 29 -37.70 13.01 25.36
C MET A 29 -36.90 12.56 24.15
N ALA A 30 -37.24 11.39 23.62
CA ALA A 30 -36.70 10.91 22.36
C ALA A 30 -37.11 11.91 21.27
N GLN A 31 -36.13 12.57 20.66
CA GLN A 31 -36.35 13.24 19.38
C GLN A 31 -36.84 12.19 18.36
N PRO A 32 -37.79 12.53 17.47
CA PRO A 32 -38.18 11.62 16.40
C PRO A 32 -36.95 11.36 15.53
N ALA A 33 -36.59 10.09 15.36
CA ALA A 33 -35.60 9.70 14.38
C ALA A 33 -36.15 10.07 13.00
N GLU A 34 -35.45 10.96 12.29
CA GLU A 34 -35.66 11.13 10.85
C GLU A 34 -35.49 9.75 10.18
N PRO A 35 -36.28 9.44 9.14
CA PRO A 35 -36.15 8.17 8.43
C PRO A 35 -34.79 8.17 7.73
N ARG A 36 -33.80 7.51 8.33
CA ARG A 36 -32.57 7.15 7.63
C ARG A 36 -32.95 6.25 6.47
N SER A 37 -32.71 6.74 5.26
CA SER A 37 -32.73 5.92 4.05
C SER A 37 -31.91 4.65 4.29
N PRO A 38 -32.39 3.47 3.87
CA PRO A 38 -31.61 2.26 3.98
C PRO A 38 -30.32 2.46 3.18
N VAL A 39 -29.18 2.16 3.78
CA VAL A 39 -27.91 2.01 3.07
C VAL A 39 -28.11 0.85 2.10
N VAL A 40 -28.53 1.16 0.87
CA VAL A 40 -28.41 0.24 -0.24
C VAL A 40 -26.92 -0.05 -0.33
N SER A 41 -26.51 -1.31 -0.21
CA SER A 41 -25.16 -1.70 -0.61
C SER A 41 -24.99 -1.19 -2.03
N ALA A 42 -24.19 -0.13 -2.18
CA ALA A 42 -24.05 0.51 -3.46
C ALA A 42 -23.50 -0.54 -4.43
N THR A 43 -24.08 -0.60 -5.62
CA THR A 43 -23.59 -1.54 -6.64
C THR A 43 -22.21 -1.05 -7.08
N ASP A 44 -21.28 -1.98 -7.24
CA ASP A 44 -19.93 -1.77 -7.75
C ASP A 44 -19.67 -2.96 -8.69
N VAL A 45 -19.95 -2.76 -9.99
CA VAL A 45 -19.99 -3.82 -11.00
C VAL A 45 -18.60 -4.32 -11.37
N ASP A 46 -17.61 -3.43 -11.43
CA ASP A 46 -16.24 -3.82 -11.77
C ASP A 46 -15.39 -4.18 -10.55
N GLY A 47 -15.81 -3.81 -9.34
CA GLY A 47 -15.19 -4.18 -8.07
C GLY A 47 -13.94 -3.37 -7.72
N ASP A 48 -13.88 -2.10 -8.10
CA ASP A 48 -12.79 -1.18 -7.77
C ASP A 48 -13.01 -0.36 -6.48
N ALA A 49 -14.07 -0.69 -5.73
CA ALA A 49 -14.48 -0.03 -4.49
C ALA A 49 -15.02 1.40 -4.68
N LEU A 50 -15.36 1.80 -5.92
CA LEU A 50 -16.16 2.97 -6.22
C LEU A 50 -17.60 2.52 -6.56
N PRO A 51 -18.61 3.09 -5.90
CA PRO A 51 -20.00 2.85 -6.29
C PRO A 51 -20.31 3.27 -7.74
N ASP A 52 -21.02 2.42 -8.48
CA ASP A 52 -21.55 2.68 -9.82
C ASP A 52 -22.23 4.06 -9.94
N ASP A 53 -22.98 4.44 -8.90
CA ASP A 53 -23.71 5.70 -8.89
C ASP A 53 -22.77 6.90 -8.83
N TRP A 54 -21.64 6.78 -8.12
CA TRP A 54 -20.62 7.83 -8.06
C TRP A 54 -19.94 7.96 -9.41
N GLU A 55 -19.61 6.85 -10.07
CA GLU A 55 -18.92 6.87 -11.35
C GLU A 55 -19.80 7.35 -12.50
N ARG A 56 -21.13 7.16 -12.42
CA ARG A 56 -22.10 7.65 -13.42
C ARG A 56 -22.49 9.10 -13.21
N ASN A 57 -22.63 9.54 -11.96
CA ASN A 57 -23.29 10.81 -11.64
C ASN A 57 -22.41 11.79 -10.83
N GLY A 58 -21.21 11.36 -10.42
CA GLY A 58 -20.39 12.08 -9.45
C GLY A 58 -20.76 11.71 -8.01
N TYR A 59 -19.83 11.96 -7.09
CA TYR A 59 -20.03 11.76 -5.65
C TYR A 59 -20.46 13.06 -4.99
N ASP A 60 -21.70 13.10 -4.52
CA ASP A 60 -22.24 14.10 -3.58
C ASP A 60 -22.12 13.50 -2.16
N ALA A 61 -21.15 13.99 -1.39
CA ALA A 61 -20.79 13.42 -0.10
C ALA A 61 -21.71 13.87 1.03
N ASN A 62 -22.40 15.00 0.88
CA ASN A 62 -23.23 15.59 1.93
C ASN A 62 -24.74 15.48 1.63
N GLY A 63 -25.12 15.08 0.42
CA GLY A 63 -26.50 14.89 -0.03
C GLY A 63 -27.24 16.19 -0.30
N ASP A 64 -26.54 17.29 -0.56
CA ASP A 64 -27.16 18.60 -0.85
C ASP A 64 -27.53 18.79 -2.34
N GLY A 65 -27.23 17.80 -3.18
CA GLY A 65 -27.48 17.79 -4.61
C GLY A 65 -26.38 18.45 -5.44
N ILE A 66 -25.27 18.87 -4.83
CA ILE A 66 -24.07 19.38 -5.49
C ILE A 66 -23.00 18.29 -5.47
N VAL A 67 -22.46 17.96 -6.65
CA VAL A 67 -21.37 16.98 -6.76
C VAL A 67 -20.09 17.56 -6.15
N ASP A 68 -19.54 16.86 -5.15
CA ASP A 68 -18.27 17.20 -4.50
C ASP A 68 -17.06 16.64 -5.29
N VAL A 69 -17.22 15.47 -5.92
CA VAL A 69 -16.19 14.82 -6.75
C VAL A 69 -16.80 14.33 -8.06
N ASP A 70 -16.44 14.97 -9.17
CA ASP A 70 -16.96 14.65 -10.51
C ASP A 70 -16.18 13.50 -11.17
N LEU A 71 -16.39 12.28 -10.67
CA LEU A 71 -15.79 11.05 -11.23
C LEU A 71 -16.06 10.85 -12.73
N PRO A 72 -17.29 11.08 -13.26
CA PRO A 72 -17.53 10.98 -14.69
C PRO A 72 -16.63 11.92 -15.52
N ALA A 73 -16.45 13.17 -15.07
CA ALA A 73 -15.59 14.12 -15.77
C ALA A 73 -14.10 13.76 -15.67
N MET A 74 -13.69 13.06 -14.61
CA MET A 74 -12.34 12.49 -14.48
C MET A 74 -12.16 11.20 -15.29
N GLY A 75 -13.27 10.64 -15.79
CA GLY A 75 -13.29 9.50 -16.69
C GLY A 75 -13.58 8.16 -16.02
N ALA A 76 -14.09 8.13 -14.80
CA ALA A 76 -14.49 6.86 -14.15
C ALA A 76 -15.60 6.13 -14.95
N SER A 77 -15.70 4.81 -14.81
CA SER A 77 -16.73 4.01 -15.49
C SER A 77 -17.03 2.71 -14.73
N PRO A 78 -18.31 2.41 -14.44
CA PRO A 78 -18.70 1.20 -13.70
C PRO A 78 -18.34 -0.14 -14.32
N ASP A 79 -17.79 -0.14 -15.53
CA ASP A 79 -17.43 -1.32 -16.29
C ASP A 79 -15.92 -1.44 -16.54
N GLN A 80 -15.11 -0.60 -15.90
CA GLN A 80 -13.68 -0.48 -16.08
C GLN A 80 -13.02 0.04 -14.81
N LYS A 81 -12.28 -0.83 -14.12
CA LYS A 81 -11.64 -0.51 -12.84
C LYS A 81 -10.83 0.78 -12.92
N ASP A 82 -11.10 1.66 -11.96
CA ASP A 82 -10.45 2.94 -11.76
C ASP A 82 -9.74 3.01 -10.40
N LEU A 83 -8.61 3.71 -10.38
CA LEU A 83 -7.88 4.01 -9.15
C LEU A 83 -7.50 5.47 -9.16
N PHE A 84 -7.79 6.18 -8.09
CA PHE A 84 -7.52 7.60 -7.95
C PHE A 84 -6.39 7.85 -6.95
N VAL A 85 -5.43 8.69 -7.34
CA VAL A 85 -4.30 9.09 -6.50
C VAL A 85 -4.16 10.61 -6.51
N GLU A 86 -4.17 11.21 -5.34
CA GLU A 86 -3.86 12.61 -5.12
C GLU A 86 -2.45 12.73 -4.58
N VAL A 87 -1.61 13.51 -5.25
CA VAL A 87 -0.23 13.73 -4.88
C VAL A 87 -0.03 15.18 -4.50
N ASP A 88 0.19 15.38 -3.21
CA ASP A 88 0.73 16.62 -2.69
C ASP A 88 2.25 16.53 -2.62
N HIS A 89 2.91 17.66 -2.82
CA HIS A 89 4.37 17.68 -2.86
C HIS A 89 4.96 18.93 -2.22
N MET A 90 6.14 18.79 -1.61
CA MET A 90 6.96 19.95 -1.28
C MET A 90 7.59 20.52 -2.57
N ALA A 91 7.86 21.83 -2.57
CA ALA A 91 8.57 22.49 -3.67
C ALA A 91 9.87 21.75 -4.01
N GLY A 92 10.01 21.30 -5.27
CA GLY A 92 11.18 20.57 -5.75
C GLY A 92 11.19 19.05 -5.48
N PHE A 93 10.15 18.48 -4.87
CA PHE A 93 10.10 17.06 -4.48
C PHE A 93 9.08 16.20 -5.24
N LEU A 94 8.33 16.74 -6.21
CA LEU A 94 7.31 15.98 -6.99
C LEU A 94 7.90 14.83 -7.83
N GLY A 95 9.20 14.85 -8.13
CA GLY A 95 9.81 13.91 -9.06
C GLY A 95 9.45 14.20 -10.54
N PRO A 96 9.97 13.40 -11.49
CA PRO A 96 9.77 13.65 -12.91
C PRO A 96 8.43 13.08 -13.41
N ILE A 97 7.73 13.82 -14.30
CA ILE A 97 6.42 13.43 -14.87
C ILE A 97 6.45 12.04 -15.54
N VAL A 98 7.58 11.66 -16.14
CA VAL A 98 7.77 10.34 -16.77
C VAL A 98 7.56 9.17 -15.80
N ALA A 99 7.79 9.36 -14.49
CA ALA A 99 7.53 8.31 -13.50
C ALA A 99 6.03 8.02 -13.37
N PHE A 100 5.20 9.07 -13.39
CA PHE A 100 3.74 8.94 -13.39
C PHE A 100 3.22 8.39 -14.72
N ASP A 101 3.79 8.80 -15.86
CA ASP A 101 3.46 8.21 -17.17
C ASP A 101 3.70 6.69 -17.18
N ARG A 102 4.83 6.24 -16.64
CA ARG A 102 5.14 4.81 -16.51
C ARG A 102 4.20 4.11 -15.57
N ALA A 103 3.85 4.72 -14.43
CA ALA A 103 2.89 4.15 -13.50
C ALA A 103 1.51 3.97 -14.15
N VAL A 104 0.97 5.00 -14.80
CA VAL A 104 -0.30 4.89 -15.55
C VAL A 104 -0.23 3.78 -16.58
N GLN A 105 0.87 3.68 -17.33
CA GLN A 105 1.04 2.60 -18.32
C GLN A 105 1.07 1.21 -17.69
N VAL A 106 1.75 1.03 -16.55
CA VAL A 106 1.84 -0.25 -15.83
C VAL A 106 0.44 -0.75 -15.45
N TYR A 107 -0.40 0.12 -14.89
CA TYR A 107 -1.77 -0.21 -14.52
C TYR A 107 -2.66 -0.43 -15.76
N ALA A 108 -2.52 0.40 -16.80
CA ALA A 108 -3.28 0.26 -18.04
C ALA A 108 -3.03 -1.07 -18.77
N THR A 109 -1.84 -1.67 -18.60
CA THR A 109 -1.51 -2.99 -19.16
C THR A 109 -1.63 -4.14 -18.17
N ALA A 110 -2.19 -3.90 -16.98
CA ALA A 110 -2.37 -4.96 -16.00
C ALA A 110 -3.27 -6.08 -16.55
N PRO A 111 -2.99 -7.36 -16.26
CA PRO A 111 -3.77 -8.50 -16.73
C PRO A 111 -5.08 -8.68 -15.94
N VAL A 112 -5.71 -7.58 -15.51
CA VAL A 112 -6.96 -7.59 -14.74
C VAL A 112 -8.13 -7.38 -15.69
N SER A 113 -9.08 -8.32 -15.73
CA SER A 113 -10.26 -8.24 -16.59
C SER A 113 -11.32 -7.29 -16.06
N ASN A 114 -12.03 -6.64 -16.97
CA ASN A 114 -13.13 -5.73 -16.67
C ASN A 114 -14.48 -6.24 -17.23
N PRO A 115 -15.62 -5.82 -16.65
CA PRO A 115 -16.96 -6.16 -17.14
C PRO A 115 -17.21 -5.80 -18.62
N ASN A 116 -16.57 -4.74 -19.14
CA ASN A 116 -16.67 -4.37 -20.55
C ASN A 116 -15.86 -5.28 -21.51
N GLY A 117 -15.15 -6.29 -20.98
CA GLY A 117 -14.34 -7.23 -21.75
C GLY A 117 -12.91 -6.77 -22.04
N SER A 118 -12.51 -5.59 -21.60
CA SER A 118 -11.13 -5.12 -21.64
C SER A 118 -10.26 -5.76 -20.54
N THR A 119 -8.96 -5.50 -20.60
CA THR A 119 -8.05 -5.68 -19.47
C THR A 119 -7.38 -4.37 -19.08
N GLY A 120 -6.90 -4.27 -17.85
CA GLY A 120 -6.16 -3.12 -17.33
C GLY A 120 -6.95 -2.35 -16.27
N ILE A 121 -6.25 -1.49 -15.55
CA ILE A 121 -6.82 -0.58 -14.55
C ILE A 121 -6.47 0.84 -14.98
N ARG A 122 -7.43 1.76 -14.94
CA ARG A 122 -7.17 3.17 -15.20
C ARG A 122 -6.71 3.85 -13.92
N LEU A 123 -5.44 4.25 -13.92
CA LEU A 123 -4.87 5.04 -12.84
C LEU A 123 -5.01 6.53 -13.13
N HIS A 124 -5.84 7.21 -12.35
CA HIS A 124 -6.07 8.65 -12.39
C HIS A 124 -5.18 9.33 -11.36
N VAL A 125 -4.17 10.07 -11.83
CA VAL A 125 -3.21 10.76 -10.97
C VAL A 125 -3.48 12.26 -10.99
N ASP A 126 -3.59 12.86 -9.80
CA ASP A 126 -3.76 14.28 -9.59
C ASP A 126 -2.53 14.88 -8.90
N LEU A 127 -1.70 15.57 -9.67
CA LEU A 127 -0.55 16.34 -9.22
C LEU A 127 -0.87 17.85 -9.17
N GLY A 128 -2.15 18.22 -9.37
CA GLY A 128 -2.57 19.61 -9.45
C GLY A 128 -1.94 20.41 -10.59
N PRO A 129 -1.79 21.73 -10.42
CA PRO A 129 -1.18 22.59 -11.43
C PRO A 129 0.22 22.14 -11.88
N ALA A 130 1.01 21.50 -11.01
CA ALA A 130 2.35 21.01 -11.32
C ALA A 130 2.34 19.84 -12.33
N GLY A 131 1.23 19.10 -12.40
CA GLY A 131 1.00 18.02 -13.38
C GLY A 131 0.60 18.48 -14.78
N GLY A 132 0.39 19.78 -14.99
CA GLY A 132 -0.16 20.31 -16.24
C GLY A 132 -1.59 19.82 -16.49
N THR A 133 -2.09 19.94 -17.73
CA THR A 133 -3.48 19.56 -18.05
C THR A 133 -3.74 18.05 -17.95
N LYS A 134 -2.71 17.22 -18.04
CA LYS A 134 -2.82 15.76 -18.01
C LYS A 134 -3.11 15.22 -16.62
N TYR A 135 -2.48 15.78 -15.60
CA TYR A 135 -2.51 15.28 -14.23
C TYR A 135 -3.04 16.33 -13.25
N ASN A 136 -4.05 17.10 -13.65
CA ASN A 136 -4.68 18.09 -12.79
C ASN A 136 -6.17 17.80 -12.70
N LEU A 137 -6.56 17.11 -11.62
CA LEU A 137 -7.95 16.77 -11.28
C LEU A 137 -8.49 17.65 -10.14
N GLY A 138 -7.78 18.75 -9.84
CA GLY A 138 -8.23 19.84 -8.98
C GLY A 138 -7.91 19.71 -7.49
N GLY A 139 -7.22 18.66 -7.05
CA GLY A 139 -6.92 18.40 -5.64
C GLY A 139 -5.43 18.35 -5.26
N GLY A 140 -4.54 17.84 -6.11
CA GLY A 140 -3.10 17.82 -5.80
C GLY A 140 -2.52 19.23 -5.69
N ASN A 141 -1.59 19.48 -4.76
CA ASN A 141 -1.04 20.80 -4.52
C ASN A 141 0.44 20.80 -4.07
N GLU A 142 1.09 21.95 -4.24
CA GLU A 142 2.35 22.23 -3.54
C GLU A 142 2.05 22.60 -2.08
N VAL A 143 2.70 21.92 -1.13
CA VAL A 143 2.57 22.15 0.31
C VAL A 143 3.80 22.85 0.90
N PRO A 144 3.68 23.53 2.06
CA PRO A 144 4.82 24.18 2.70
C PRO A 144 6.00 23.23 2.95
N TYR A 145 7.20 23.68 2.60
CA TYR A 145 8.41 22.89 2.82
C TYR A 145 8.71 22.68 4.31
N ALA A 146 9.06 21.45 4.66
CA ALA A 146 9.66 21.09 5.93
C ALA A 146 10.77 20.05 5.70
N ALA A 147 11.94 20.27 6.30
CA ALA A 147 13.11 19.43 6.04
C ALA A 147 12.96 17.97 6.51
N SER A 148 12.02 17.71 7.42
CA SER A 148 11.55 16.37 7.76
C SER A 148 10.18 16.46 8.43
N LEU A 149 9.29 15.52 8.13
CA LEU A 149 8.02 15.35 8.85
C LEU A 149 8.02 14.09 9.73
N THR A 150 7.33 14.16 10.86
CA THR A 150 6.96 12.99 11.67
C THR A 150 5.63 12.40 11.20
N THR A 151 5.30 11.19 11.64
CA THR A 151 4.01 10.53 11.35
C THR A 151 2.81 11.43 11.62
N SER A 152 2.76 12.09 12.78
CA SER A 152 1.64 12.98 13.12
C SER A 152 1.53 14.19 12.19
N GLN A 153 2.66 14.70 11.70
CA GLN A 153 2.69 15.82 10.77
C GLN A 153 2.26 15.40 9.35
N VAL A 154 2.58 14.17 8.93
CA VAL A 154 2.08 13.60 7.66
C VAL A 154 0.55 13.48 7.69
N TYR A 155 -0.02 12.92 8.77
CA TYR A 155 -1.48 12.87 8.93
C TYR A 155 -2.12 14.26 8.98
N ALA A 156 -1.48 15.23 9.64
CA ALA A 156 -1.95 16.61 9.68
C ALA A 156 -1.93 17.27 8.29
N ALA A 157 -0.92 17.00 7.47
CA ALA A 157 -0.86 17.45 6.08
C ALA A 157 -2.02 16.87 5.27
N LYS A 158 -2.21 15.54 5.29
CA LYS A 158 -3.36 14.89 4.62
C LYS A 158 -4.69 15.50 5.04
N ALA A 159 -4.94 15.66 6.34
CA ALA A 159 -6.19 16.23 6.85
C ALA A 159 -6.40 17.71 6.48
N THR A 160 -5.32 18.43 6.15
CA THR A 160 -5.38 19.84 5.74
C THR A 160 -5.63 19.96 4.24
N HIS A 161 -5.05 19.06 3.44
CA HIS A 161 -4.97 19.22 1.99
C HIS A 161 -5.92 18.31 1.21
N GLN A 162 -6.37 17.19 1.78
CA GLN A 162 -7.37 16.32 1.16
C GLN A 162 -8.72 16.46 1.86
N THR A 163 -9.75 16.85 1.11
CA THR A 163 -11.11 16.94 1.64
C THR A 163 -11.66 15.56 1.97
N ALA A 164 -12.63 15.48 2.89
CA ALA A 164 -13.25 14.19 3.25
C ALA A 164 -13.96 13.51 2.05
N ALA A 165 -14.57 14.29 1.15
CA ALA A 165 -15.18 13.76 -0.07
C ALA A 165 -14.12 13.12 -0.99
N ARG A 166 -12.96 13.77 -1.14
CA ARG A 166 -11.85 13.21 -1.92
C ARG A 166 -11.19 12.03 -1.22
N ALA A 167 -11.06 12.03 0.11
CA ALA A 167 -10.50 10.91 0.85
C ALA A 167 -11.30 9.60 0.70
N ALA A 168 -12.59 9.68 0.37
CA ALA A 168 -13.41 8.51 0.07
C ALA A 168 -13.08 7.85 -1.28
N VAL A 169 -12.32 8.53 -2.15
CA VAL A 169 -12.05 8.15 -3.55
C VAL A 169 -10.54 8.04 -3.82
N PHE A 170 -9.77 9.04 -3.38
CA PHE A 170 -8.36 9.22 -3.71
C PHE A 170 -7.45 8.64 -2.61
N HIS A 171 -6.56 7.74 -3.00
CA HIS A 171 -5.38 7.43 -2.21
C HIS A 171 -4.46 8.65 -2.18
N TYR A 172 -3.94 8.99 -1.01
CA TYR A 172 -3.16 10.21 -0.83
C TYR A 172 -1.66 9.90 -0.75
N PHE A 173 -0.87 10.62 -1.54
CA PHE A 173 0.57 10.62 -1.49
C PHE A 173 1.10 11.99 -1.06
N LEU A 174 2.07 11.99 -0.15
CA LEU A 174 2.85 13.19 0.14
C LEU A 174 4.32 12.99 -0.25
N TYR A 175 4.74 13.74 -1.26
CA TYR A 175 6.11 13.79 -1.75
C TYR A 175 6.89 14.86 -0.98
N MET A 176 7.99 14.47 -0.34
CA MET A 176 8.68 15.33 0.62
C MET A 176 10.19 15.12 0.65
N ASP A 177 10.87 15.92 1.47
CA ASP A 177 12.31 15.82 1.70
C ASP A 177 12.67 14.57 2.50
N ARG A 178 12.25 14.51 3.78
CA ARG A 178 12.54 13.39 4.69
C ARG A 178 11.35 13.02 5.56
N TYR A 179 11.28 11.74 5.91
CA TYR A 179 10.31 11.20 6.87
C TYR A 179 11.05 10.61 8.06
N ASN A 180 10.80 11.12 9.27
CA ASN A 180 11.54 10.77 10.49
C ASN A 180 13.08 10.82 10.30
N ASN A 181 13.57 11.84 9.60
CA ASN A 181 14.97 12.02 9.16
C ASN A 181 15.53 10.96 8.19
N GLY A 182 14.71 10.02 7.74
CA GLY A 182 15.03 9.03 6.71
C GLY A 182 14.48 9.41 5.34
N CYS A 183 14.84 8.58 4.36
CA CYS A 183 14.43 8.69 2.96
C CYS A 183 13.90 7.33 2.48
N GLY A 184 13.09 7.33 1.42
CA GLY A 184 12.40 6.15 0.90
C GLY A 184 10.89 6.38 0.82
N GLY A 185 10.17 5.32 0.46
CA GLY A 185 8.72 5.30 0.54
C GLY A 185 8.23 4.74 1.88
N TYR A 186 6.99 5.08 2.25
CA TYR A 186 6.31 4.43 3.37
C TYR A 186 4.79 4.52 3.22
N ALA A 187 4.12 3.38 3.22
CA ALA A 187 2.67 3.28 3.26
C ALA A 187 2.12 3.16 4.71
N PHE A 188 1.10 3.93 5.01
CA PHE A 188 0.42 3.97 6.30
C PHE A 188 -0.79 3.04 6.32
N GLY A 189 -0.53 1.74 6.23
CA GLY A 189 -1.55 0.69 6.22
C GLY A 189 -1.41 -0.23 5.01
N VAL A 190 -1.83 -1.50 5.17
CA VAL A 190 -1.85 -2.52 4.11
C VAL A 190 -3.14 -3.36 4.26
N PRO A 191 -4.21 -3.08 3.49
CA PRO A 191 -4.39 -1.91 2.63
C PRO A 191 -4.55 -0.61 3.44
N GLY A 192 -4.43 0.54 2.77
CA GLY A 192 -4.50 1.88 3.36
C GLY A 192 -4.75 2.94 2.31
N ASP A 193 -4.73 4.22 2.69
CA ASP A 193 -5.08 5.36 1.82
C ASP A 193 -4.07 6.52 1.89
N LEU A 194 -2.90 6.29 2.50
CA LEU A 194 -1.89 7.29 2.73
C LEU A 194 -0.51 6.67 2.55
N ALA A 195 0.28 7.23 1.65
CA ALA A 195 1.70 6.90 1.50
C ALA A 195 2.54 8.18 1.39
N ILE A 196 3.84 8.02 1.57
CA ILE A 196 4.83 9.08 1.37
C ILE A 196 5.93 8.63 0.43
N VAL A 197 6.53 9.60 -0.24
CA VAL A 197 7.77 9.41 -1.00
C VAL A 197 8.75 10.50 -0.56
N ALA A 198 9.73 10.11 0.26
CA ALA A 198 10.75 11.01 0.82
C ALA A 198 12.08 10.85 0.08
N MET A 199 12.44 11.82 -0.77
CA MET A 199 13.56 11.70 -1.71
C MET A 199 14.57 12.84 -1.56
N SER A 200 15.19 12.92 -0.38
CA SER A 200 16.23 13.92 -0.11
C SER A 200 17.54 13.64 -0.88
N PRO A 201 18.15 14.67 -1.51
CA PRO A 201 19.50 14.58 -2.08
C PRO A 201 20.59 14.17 -1.06
N VAL A 202 20.33 14.30 0.25
CA VAL A 202 21.28 13.91 1.30
C VAL A 202 21.35 12.40 1.52
N CYS A 203 20.31 11.66 1.13
CA CYS A 203 20.25 10.21 1.29
C CYS A 203 20.39 9.47 -0.05
N THR A 204 19.86 10.06 -1.13
CA THR A 204 19.64 9.37 -2.38
C THR A 204 19.82 10.33 -3.55
N ASN A 205 20.25 9.80 -4.69
CA ASN A 205 20.20 10.49 -5.98
C ASN A 205 19.21 9.73 -6.88
N PRO A 206 17.91 10.00 -6.76
CA PRO A 206 16.88 9.13 -7.33
C PRO A 206 16.86 9.26 -8.86
N THR A 207 16.91 8.12 -9.53
CA THR A 207 16.71 8.03 -10.99
C THR A 207 15.21 8.02 -11.31
N GLU A 208 14.84 8.18 -12.59
CA GLU A 208 13.45 7.97 -13.02
C GLU A 208 12.90 6.59 -12.61
N ASN A 209 13.75 5.56 -12.66
CA ASN A 209 13.41 4.20 -12.22
C ASN A 209 13.13 4.15 -10.72
N THR A 210 13.90 4.91 -9.93
CA THR A 210 13.70 5.02 -8.49
C THR A 210 12.35 5.65 -8.17
N TRP A 211 12.00 6.75 -8.83
CA TRP A 211 10.69 7.40 -8.66
C TRP A 211 9.53 6.51 -9.10
N THR A 212 9.66 5.87 -10.27
CA THR A 212 8.62 4.97 -10.81
C THR A 212 8.39 3.79 -9.86
N GLY A 213 9.47 3.12 -9.46
CA GLY A 213 9.39 1.92 -8.62
C GLY A 213 8.87 2.21 -7.22
N VAL A 214 9.35 3.27 -6.57
CA VAL A 214 8.88 3.61 -5.21
C VAL A 214 7.41 4.00 -5.22
N PHE A 215 6.94 4.79 -6.20
CA PHE A 215 5.52 5.11 -6.30
C PHE A 215 4.66 3.83 -6.42
N ILE A 216 4.98 2.94 -7.35
CA ILE A 216 4.18 1.73 -7.58
C ILE A 216 4.31 0.75 -6.40
N HIS A 217 5.47 0.69 -5.74
CA HIS A 217 5.68 -0.12 -4.55
C HIS A 217 4.82 0.36 -3.38
N GLU A 218 4.89 1.64 -3.02
CA GLU A 218 4.08 2.18 -1.94
C GLU A 218 2.58 2.14 -2.27
N PHE A 219 2.21 2.31 -3.54
CA PHE A 219 0.81 2.18 -3.95
C PHE A 219 0.34 0.73 -3.85
N GLY A 220 1.21 -0.25 -4.14
CA GLY A 220 0.91 -1.66 -3.94
C GLY A 220 0.62 -2.01 -2.48
N HIS A 221 1.31 -1.36 -1.53
CA HIS A 221 0.96 -1.45 -0.11
C HIS A 221 -0.42 -0.89 0.20
N LEU A 222 -0.78 0.27 -0.35
CA LEU A 222 -2.13 0.81 -0.21
C LEU A 222 -3.19 -0.15 -0.75
N LEU A 223 -2.86 -0.89 -1.80
CA LEU A 223 -3.69 -1.94 -2.40
C LEU A 223 -3.56 -3.32 -1.73
N GLY A 224 -2.91 -3.41 -0.57
CA GLY A 224 -2.90 -4.61 0.27
C GLY A 224 -1.78 -5.62 0.00
N LEU A 225 -0.79 -5.31 -0.84
CA LEU A 225 0.36 -6.17 -1.06
C LEU A 225 1.44 -5.96 0.01
N HIS A 226 2.13 -7.02 0.39
CA HIS A 226 3.32 -6.96 1.24
C HIS A 226 4.60 -7.18 0.41
N HIS A 227 5.78 -7.06 1.02
CA HIS A 227 7.06 -7.17 0.28
C HIS A 227 7.30 -8.53 -0.38
N GLY A 228 6.61 -9.58 0.09
CA GLY A 228 6.60 -10.91 -0.49
C GLY A 228 5.26 -11.25 -1.18
N GLY A 229 4.43 -10.25 -1.47
CA GLY A 229 3.07 -10.41 -1.99
C GLY A 229 2.09 -10.71 -0.87
N ALA A 230 2.00 -11.99 -0.48
CA ALA A 230 1.12 -12.45 0.61
C ALA A 230 1.75 -12.36 2.01
N ASP A 231 3.06 -12.14 2.10
CA ASP A 231 3.82 -12.11 3.34
C ASP A 231 4.84 -10.97 3.35
N ALA A 232 5.45 -10.71 4.52
CA ALA A 232 6.45 -9.65 4.68
C ALA A 232 7.89 -10.10 4.34
N THR A 233 8.07 -11.29 3.77
CA THR A 233 9.40 -11.83 3.48
C THR A 233 10.02 -11.08 2.30
N ASN A 234 11.20 -10.52 2.53
CA ASN A 234 11.92 -9.72 1.53
C ASN A 234 12.78 -10.60 0.62
N PHE A 235 13.21 -10.03 -0.51
CA PHE A 235 14.28 -10.57 -1.37
C PHE A 235 14.05 -12.00 -1.89
N LYS A 236 12.79 -12.43 -2.02
CA LYS A 236 12.45 -13.75 -2.58
C LYS A 236 12.81 -13.83 -4.07
N PRO A 237 13.73 -14.68 -4.54
CA PRO A 237 14.12 -14.70 -5.95
C PRO A 237 13.01 -15.21 -6.89
N ASN A 238 12.06 -15.97 -6.36
CA ASN A 238 10.89 -16.39 -7.11
C ASN A 238 9.73 -15.38 -7.04
N TYR A 239 9.94 -14.16 -6.53
CA TYR A 239 8.92 -13.10 -6.49
C TYR A 239 9.35 -11.91 -7.36
N LEU A 240 9.01 -11.99 -8.64
CA LEU A 240 9.35 -11.06 -9.70
C LEU A 240 8.32 -9.92 -9.76
N SER A 241 8.31 -9.10 -8.71
CA SER A 241 7.37 -7.98 -8.53
C SER A 241 8.10 -6.75 -8.02
N VAL A 242 7.65 -5.55 -8.37
CA VAL A 242 8.18 -4.30 -7.76
C VAL A 242 7.98 -4.26 -6.23
N MET A 243 7.03 -5.05 -5.70
CA MET A 243 6.85 -5.21 -4.25
C MET A 243 8.03 -5.93 -3.58
N ASN A 244 8.84 -6.66 -4.31
CA ASN A 244 10.07 -7.24 -3.78
C ASN A 244 11.15 -6.15 -3.68
N TYR A 245 11.75 -5.98 -2.51
CA TYR A 245 12.86 -5.03 -2.30
C TYR A 245 14.07 -5.23 -3.20
N ALA A 246 14.27 -6.42 -3.79
CA ALA A 246 15.26 -6.64 -4.85
C ALA A 246 15.02 -5.71 -6.07
N PHE A 247 13.77 -5.32 -6.31
CA PHE A 247 13.31 -4.64 -7.52
C PHE A 247 12.65 -3.28 -7.25
N SER A 248 12.30 -2.94 -6.00
CA SER A 248 11.48 -1.77 -5.67
C SER A 248 11.97 -0.41 -6.20
N ASN A 249 13.28 -0.23 -6.38
CA ASN A 249 13.87 1.02 -6.89
C ASN A 249 14.44 0.94 -8.31
N ARG A 250 14.34 -0.22 -8.97
CA ARG A 250 14.99 -0.51 -10.26
C ARG A 250 14.10 -1.25 -11.26
N GLY A 251 13.01 -1.84 -10.80
CA GLY A 251 12.11 -2.72 -11.55
C GLY A 251 12.67 -4.14 -11.73
N VAL A 252 11.78 -5.06 -12.10
CA VAL A 252 12.09 -6.45 -12.45
C VAL A 252 12.85 -6.47 -13.77
N LEU A 253 14.00 -7.12 -13.77
CA LEU A 253 14.92 -7.11 -14.90
C LEU A 253 14.46 -8.06 -16.01
N ARG A 254 14.54 -7.63 -17.27
CA ARG A 254 14.29 -8.48 -18.43
C ARG A 254 15.54 -9.22 -18.85
N ALA A 255 15.37 -10.47 -19.28
CA ALA A 255 16.46 -11.32 -19.76
C ALA A 255 17.08 -10.80 -21.07
N ASP A 256 16.30 -10.12 -21.91
CA ASP A 256 16.76 -9.52 -23.17
C ASP A 256 17.51 -8.19 -22.99
N GLY A 257 17.62 -7.69 -21.76
CA GLY A 257 18.28 -6.42 -21.44
C GLY A 257 17.45 -5.17 -21.76
N SER A 258 16.17 -5.32 -22.14
CA SER A 258 15.25 -4.20 -22.29
C SER A 258 14.96 -3.52 -20.95
N SER A 259 14.24 -2.38 -21.01
CA SER A 259 13.91 -1.62 -19.82
C SER A 259 13.17 -2.48 -18.77
N PRO A 260 13.49 -2.30 -17.48
CA PRO A 260 12.90 -3.11 -16.42
C PRO A 260 11.39 -2.88 -16.30
N TYR A 261 10.67 -3.90 -15.84
CA TYR A 261 9.25 -3.82 -15.52
C TYR A 261 9.02 -3.29 -14.12
N PHE A 262 8.09 -2.37 -13.94
CA PHE A 262 7.75 -1.85 -12.61
C PHE A 262 6.40 -2.35 -12.09
N GLY A 263 5.74 -3.28 -12.78
CA GLY A 263 4.47 -3.82 -12.31
C GLY A 263 4.62 -4.98 -11.34
N TYR A 264 3.49 -5.58 -11.01
CA TYR A 264 3.40 -6.70 -10.09
C TYR A 264 3.48 -8.04 -10.81
N GLN A 265 3.76 -9.10 -10.04
CA GLN A 265 3.86 -10.44 -10.62
C GLN A 265 2.47 -10.97 -11.00
N GLU A 266 2.30 -11.39 -12.25
CA GLU A 266 1.02 -11.88 -12.77
C GLU A 266 0.68 -13.28 -12.27
N SER A 267 1.63 -14.21 -12.31
CA SER A 267 1.40 -15.60 -11.93
C SER A 267 2.39 -16.03 -10.86
N ALA A 268 1.92 -16.74 -9.84
CA ALA A 268 2.78 -17.28 -8.79
C ALA A 268 3.77 -18.29 -9.39
N LEU A 269 5.06 -18.08 -9.15
CA LEU A 269 6.12 -19.02 -9.54
C LEU A 269 6.23 -20.18 -8.53
N PRO A 270 6.81 -21.33 -8.92
CA PRO A 270 7.03 -22.44 -7.99
C PRO A 270 7.79 -21.99 -6.72
N PRO A 271 7.45 -22.57 -5.54
CA PRO A 271 8.17 -22.27 -4.32
C PRO A 271 9.62 -22.75 -4.40
N LEU A 272 10.53 -21.99 -3.80
CA LEU A 272 11.92 -22.38 -3.62
C LEU A 272 12.12 -22.89 -2.19
N SER A 273 12.72 -24.06 -2.05
CA SER A 273 13.13 -24.58 -0.73
C SER A 273 14.62 -24.35 -0.58
N GLU A 274 15.00 -23.42 0.30
CA GLU A 274 16.40 -23.07 0.58
C GLU A 274 17.19 -24.22 1.22
N THR A 275 16.50 -25.26 1.68
CA THR A 275 17.11 -26.51 2.16
C THR A 275 17.38 -27.54 1.06
N SER A 276 16.88 -27.33 -0.17
CA SER A 276 17.01 -28.30 -1.27
C SER A 276 16.71 -27.64 -2.63
N LEU A 277 17.54 -26.68 -3.03
CA LEU A 277 17.43 -25.98 -4.31
C LEU A 277 17.90 -26.86 -5.48
N SER A 278 17.25 -26.71 -6.62
CA SER A 278 17.65 -27.34 -7.87
C SER A 278 18.14 -26.29 -8.84
N GLU A 279 19.44 -26.30 -9.10
CA GLU A 279 20.12 -25.38 -10.02
C GLU A 279 19.75 -25.64 -11.48
N PRO A 280 19.70 -26.90 -12.00
CA PRO A 280 19.28 -27.15 -13.37
C PRO A 280 17.86 -26.67 -13.70
N ARG A 281 17.03 -26.40 -12.68
CA ARG A 281 15.64 -25.98 -12.84
C ARG A 281 15.46 -24.46 -12.83
N GLY A 282 16.36 -23.68 -12.25
CA GLY A 282 16.13 -22.26 -11.96
C GLY A 282 14.79 -22.03 -11.24
N LEU A 283 13.98 -21.08 -11.71
CA LEU A 283 12.62 -20.83 -11.22
C LEU A 283 11.56 -21.82 -11.78
N GLY A 284 11.94 -22.72 -12.68
CA GLY A 284 11.15 -23.90 -13.01
C GLY A 284 9.89 -23.69 -13.83
N THR A 285 9.77 -22.56 -14.55
CA THR A 285 8.68 -22.30 -15.50
C THR A 285 9.17 -21.48 -16.70
N PRO A 286 8.68 -21.75 -17.93
CA PRO A 286 8.99 -20.93 -19.10
C PRO A 286 8.58 -19.45 -18.94
N SER A 287 7.56 -19.16 -18.14
CA SER A 287 7.15 -17.77 -17.86
C SER A 287 8.24 -16.96 -17.14
N ALA A 288 9.24 -17.62 -16.54
CA ALA A 288 10.38 -16.97 -15.91
C ALA A 288 11.55 -16.71 -16.89
N ASP A 289 11.53 -17.27 -18.10
CA ASP A 289 12.63 -17.12 -19.08
C ASP A 289 12.79 -15.67 -19.58
N GLU A 290 11.72 -14.89 -19.56
CA GLU A 290 11.73 -13.47 -19.97
C GLU A 290 12.39 -12.56 -18.93
N TRP A 291 12.68 -13.07 -17.74
CA TRP A 291 13.06 -12.29 -16.58
C TRP A 291 14.43 -12.69 -16.05
N ARG A 292 15.03 -11.83 -15.24
CA ARG A 292 16.19 -12.16 -14.41
C ARG A 292 15.78 -11.96 -12.96
N THR A 293 16.32 -12.78 -12.08
CA THR A 293 16.13 -12.63 -10.64
C THR A 293 17.41 -12.22 -9.93
N ILE A 294 17.25 -11.78 -8.69
CA ILE A 294 18.33 -11.37 -7.80
C ILE A 294 18.26 -12.26 -6.56
N TYR A 295 19.40 -12.79 -6.14
CA TYR A 295 19.54 -13.68 -4.97
C TYR A 295 20.90 -13.46 -4.31
N GLU A 296 21.05 -13.93 -3.08
CA GLU A 296 22.30 -13.88 -2.35
C GLU A 296 23.10 -15.18 -2.53
N CYS A 297 24.39 -15.07 -2.88
CA CYS A 297 25.33 -16.18 -2.79
C CYS A 297 25.69 -16.47 -1.32
N PRO A 298 26.14 -17.69 -0.97
CA PRO A 298 26.66 -18.02 0.37
C PRO A 298 27.78 -17.09 0.88
N SER A 299 28.49 -16.40 -0.02
CA SER A 299 29.51 -15.40 0.33
C SER A 299 28.95 -14.08 0.86
N GLY A 300 27.63 -13.87 0.83
CA GLY A 300 26.99 -12.57 1.08
C GLY A 300 27.11 -11.61 -0.12
N THR A 301 27.24 -12.16 -1.33
CA THR A 301 27.28 -11.36 -2.57
C THR A 301 25.93 -11.45 -3.24
N GLN A 302 25.30 -10.30 -3.47
CA GLN A 302 24.08 -10.24 -4.28
C GLN A 302 24.41 -10.47 -5.76
N THR A 303 23.75 -11.45 -6.35
CA THR A 303 23.95 -11.90 -7.73
C THR A 303 22.67 -11.74 -8.55
N THR A 304 22.83 -11.42 -9.83
CA THR A 304 21.71 -11.39 -10.79
C THR A 304 21.85 -12.55 -11.76
N SER A 305 20.80 -13.38 -11.87
CA SER A 305 20.79 -14.56 -12.74
C SER A 305 20.89 -14.19 -14.23
N GLY A 306 21.06 -15.21 -15.08
CA GLY A 306 20.62 -15.17 -16.47
C GLY A 306 19.08 -15.20 -16.57
N PRO A 307 18.51 -15.66 -17.69
CA PRO A 307 17.07 -15.97 -17.78
C PRO A 307 16.62 -16.84 -16.60
N ALA A 308 15.62 -16.41 -15.85
CA ALA A 308 15.33 -16.99 -14.54
C ALA A 308 14.63 -18.36 -14.63
N GLY A 309 14.06 -18.71 -15.78
CA GLY A 309 13.54 -20.05 -16.06
C GLY A 309 14.61 -21.08 -16.49
N GLN A 310 15.86 -20.65 -16.71
CA GLN A 310 16.99 -21.49 -17.09
C GLN A 310 17.81 -21.91 -15.86
N PRO A 311 18.82 -22.81 -16.00
CA PRO A 311 19.67 -23.17 -14.87
C PRO A 311 20.29 -21.95 -14.17
N ILE A 312 20.25 -21.93 -12.83
CA ILE A 312 20.81 -20.86 -11.99
C ILE A 312 21.75 -21.50 -10.98
N ASP A 313 22.97 -20.97 -10.91
CA ASP A 313 24.01 -21.32 -9.94
C ASP A 313 23.64 -20.69 -8.59
N TRP A 314 22.80 -21.38 -7.82
CA TRP A 314 22.24 -20.86 -6.58
C TRP A 314 23.32 -20.75 -5.50
N ASN A 315 24.28 -21.68 -5.48
CA ASN A 315 25.32 -21.73 -4.47
C ASN A 315 26.58 -20.93 -4.86
N CYS A 316 26.65 -20.45 -6.10
CA CYS A 316 27.73 -19.65 -6.67
C CYS A 316 29.09 -20.38 -6.71
N ASP A 317 29.09 -21.70 -6.92
CA ASP A 317 30.30 -22.52 -7.00
C ASP A 317 30.88 -22.65 -8.42
N GLY A 318 30.19 -22.08 -9.41
CA GLY A 318 30.63 -22.01 -10.79
C GLY A 318 30.02 -23.07 -11.71
N ASP A 319 29.08 -23.88 -11.23
CA ASP A 319 28.25 -24.72 -12.09
C ASP A 319 26.74 -24.60 -11.80
N THR A 320 25.93 -25.48 -12.41
CA THR A 320 24.46 -25.43 -12.26
C THR A 320 23.90 -26.85 -12.14
N THR A 321 24.68 -27.76 -11.58
CA THR A 321 24.40 -29.19 -11.58
C THR A 321 23.75 -29.68 -10.29
N ASP A 322 23.71 -28.86 -9.24
CA ASP A 322 23.17 -29.27 -7.96
C ASP A 322 21.66 -29.46 -7.98
N THR A 323 21.21 -30.53 -7.34
CA THR A 323 19.79 -30.87 -7.22
C THR A 323 19.26 -30.74 -5.79
N ALA A 324 20.12 -30.41 -4.83
CA ALA A 324 19.79 -30.23 -3.43
C ALA A 324 20.75 -29.23 -2.74
N ALA A 325 21.04 -28.10 -3.39
CA ALA A 325 21.86 -27.05 -2.80
C ALA A 325 21.15 -26.40 -1.60
N GLN A 326 21.93 -26.02 -0.58
CA GLN A 326 21.43 -25.35 0.61
C GLN A 326 21.97 -23.94 0.68
N VAL A 327 21.11 -22.95 0.42
CA VAL A 327 21.49 -21.55 0.30
C VAL A 327 20.37 -20.69 0.85
N ASP A 328 20.73 -19.77 1.75
CA ASP A 328 19.87 -18.67 2.19
C ASP A 328 19.86 -17.62 1.07
N LEU A 329 18.81 -17.67 0.23
CA LEU A 329 18.74 -16.88 -1.00
C LEU A 329 18.32 -15.44 -0.74
N ASN A 330 17.64 -15.18 0.38
CA ASN A 330 17.13 -13.86 0.75
C ASN A 330 17.93 -13.18 1.87
N ASN A 331 18.97 -13.83 2.39
CA ASN A 331 19.92 -13.36 3.40
C ASN A 331 19.23 -12.95 4.72
N ASP A 332 18.25 -13.74 5.16
CA ASP A 332 17.56 -13.51 6.44
C ASP A 332 18.13 -14.33 7.61
N GLY A 333 19.13 -15.16 7.33
CA GLY A 333 19.82 -16.02 8.29
C GLY A 333 19.13 -17.37 8.52
N GLN A 334 18.10 -17.70 7.74
CA GLN A 334 17.35 -18.95 7.85
C GLN A 334 17.26 -19.66 6.49
N LEU A 335 17.10 -20.99 6.53
CA LEU A 335 16.74 -21.76 5.33
C LEU A 335 15.27 -22.11 5.41
N THR A 336 14.47 -21.47 4.57
CA THR A 336 13.00 -21.57 4.61
C THR A 336 12.43 -21.97 3.24
N GLN A 337 11.10 -22.03 3.17
CA GLN A 337 10.41 -22.15 1.89
C GLN A 337 9.93 -20.77 1.46
N LEU A 338 10.45 -20.29 0.34
CA LEU A 338 10.07 -19.03 -0.26
C LEU A 338 8.89 -19.25 -1.19
N ASN A 339 7.70 -18.81 -0.78
CA ASN A 339 6.49 -18.89 -1.58
C ASN A 339 6.33 -17.63 -2.43
N SER A 340 6.05 -17.80 -3.71
CA SER A 340 5.74 -16.70 -4.63
C SER A 340 4.26 -16.30 -4.55
N HIS A 341 3.87 -15.22 -5.24
CA HIS A 341 2.51 -14.69 -5.20
C HIS A 341 2.06 -14.06 -6.53
N ALA A 342 0.78 -14.24 -6.89
CA ALA A 342 0.15 -13.57 -8.03
C ALA A 342 -0.54 -12.30 -7.54
N ASP A 343 0.12 -11.16 -7.73
CA ASP A 343 -0.24 -9.91 -7.08
C ASP A 343 -1.44 -9.20 -7.71
N TRP A 344 -1.49 -9.14 -9.06
CA TRP A 344 -2.53 -8.38 -9.78
C TRP A 344 -3.94 -8.82 -9.41
N TYR A 345 -4.12 -10.10 -9.12
CA TYR A 345 -5.40 -10.70 -8.76
C TYR A 345 -5.71 -10.66 -7.26
N ALA A 346 -4.78 -10.14 -6.45
CA ALA A 346 -4.88 -10.05 -5.00
C ALA A 346 -5.03 -8.61 -4.48
N LEU A 347 -5.02 -7.62 -5.39
CA LEU A 347 -5.20 -6.21 -5.06
C LEU A 347 -6.54 -5.99 -4.34
N ARG A 348 -6.50 -5.12 -3.33
CA ARG A 348 -7.66 -4.60 -2.60
C ARG A 348 -7.79 -3.14 -2.96
N TYR A 349 -8.83 -2.80 -3.73
CA TYR A 349 -8.98 -1.46 -4.31
C TYR A 349 -9.44 -0.40 -3.29
N GLY A 350 -10.13 -0.82 -2.22
CA GLY A 350 -10.44 0.02 -1.07
C GLY A 350 -9.47 -0.17 0.10
N GLY A 351 -9.45 0.79 1.03
CA GLY A 351 -8.55 0.80 2.19
C GLY A 351 -8.49 2.19 2.83
N GLY A 352 -8.24 2.26 4.14
CA GLY A 352 -8.30 3.53 4.86
C GLY A 352 -9.68 4.18 4.73
N ALA A 353 -9.75 5.40 4.19
CA ALA A 353 -11.00 6.08 3.85
C ALA A 353 -11.54 5.74 2.44
N VAL A 354 -10.71 5.20 1.53
CA VAL A 354 -11.12 4.90 0.14
C VAL A 354 -12.12 3.75 0.12
N GLY A 355 -13.26 3.98 -0.54
CA GLY A 355 -14.37 3.04 -0.60
C GLY A 355 -15.24 2.99 0.67
N ASP A 356 -14.99 3.84 1.68
CA ASP A 356 -15.92 4.08 2.79
C ASP A 356 -16.77 5.33 2.47
N PRO A 357 -18.01 5.19 1.97
CA PRO A 357 -18.90 6.32 1.79
C PRO A 357 -19.11 6.95 3.17
N VAL A 358 -18.73 8.22 3.32
CA VAL A 358 -18.68 8.95 4.59
C VAL A 358 -19.95 8.68 5.41
N GLY A 359 -19.84 7.77 6.39
CA GLY A 359 -21.01 7.27 7.11
C GLY A 359 -20.76 6.08 8.05
N THR A 360 -19.67 5.32 7.86
CA THR A 360 -19.35 4.16 8.73
C THR A 360 -18.24 4.43 9.75
N ALA A 361 -17.40 5.45 9.54
CA ALA A 361 -16.26 5.78 10.39
C ALA A 361 -16.48 6.92 11.41
N LEU A 362 -17.57 6.85 12.19
CA LEU A 362 -17.56 7.34 13.58
C LEU A 362 -17.55 6.13 14.54
N ARG A 363 -16.53 5.27 14.39
CA ARG A 363 -16.11 4.35 15.44
C ARG A 363 -14.63 4.54 15.72
N VAL A 364 -14.29 5.73 16.23
CA VAL A 364 -13.11 5.83 17.09
C VAL A 364 -13.40 4.95 18.30
N VAL A 365 -12.76 3.79 18.29
CA VAL A 365 -12.60 2.93 19.46
C VAL A 365 -11.95 3.78 20.55
N GLN A 366 -12.76 4.29 21.48
CA GLN A 366 -12.27 4.56 22.83
C GLN A 366 -11.68 3.25 23.34
N ARG A 367 -10.36 3.18 23.46
CA ARG A 367 -9.72 2.10 24.20
C ARG A 367 -10.23 2.16 25.65
N PRO A 368 -10.84 1.09 26.18
CA PRO A 368 -11.00 0.94 27.62
C PRO A 368 -9.59 0.82 28.20
N GLY A 369 -9.25 1.68 29.15
CA GLY A 369 -8.00 1.56 29.88
C GLY A 369 -7.92 0.26 30.67
N ALA A 370 -6.71 -0.19 30.93
CA ALA A 370 -6.32 -0.95 32.12
C ALA A 370 -4.80 -1.21 32.09
N PRO A 371 -4.16 -1.48 33.24
CA PRO A 371 -4.42 -1.03 34.61
C PRO A 371 -3.48 0.10 35.06
#